data_AF-A0A7Y8M091-F1
#
_entry.id   AF-A0A7Y8M091-F1
#
_cell.length_a   1.000
_cell.length_b   1.000
_cell.length_c   1.000
_cell.angle_alpha   90.00
_cell.angle_beta   90.00
_cell.angle_gamma   90.00
#
_symmetry.space_group_name_H-M   'P 1'
#
loop_
_entity.id
_entity.type
_entity.pdbx_description
1 polymer ?
#
loop_
_entity_poly.entity_id
_entity_poly.type
_entity_poly.pdbx_seq_one_letter_code
_entity_poly.pdbx_strand_id
1 'polypeptide(L)'
;MDEQLYRSNFELNCLEFALRRIHLMSMPRYLSVVIGNRCNINCPYCYQAKTGESLLEPKELGEHLRRELAAFYPFLSTLRVQGGEVFLIPGFEDLVAEVSSFVRRPILSISTNGSLIDDAWAEKIVGIPFQGVTVSIDGATPETYARLRRGASLETVLANVRRVQDLKVRCRSALPELDFFFLVMRSNFREMPAFLRLAEDHGIQRVSFQILLVDRRNLSRDPGLVGEVDFAPDEVREMYELFRSVIENQGKKFKSINVSGVHSLFNAHGLETGFLQEDRFSVYPDNEGYGREVPGQPSGGALAIAAAEGIAEQTARPPAVTAGFQPCPNTWTLLYITETGDVHVCFMAPPIGNLFESPLVSLWNCSGAMAARSNIVNGSYEAAGCSKLWCTWREGRKGSQVLGATVREMIAEFRALTGLALRAGVPAMQTGDPTSLVTPVRRMLSERNQRIAELEWRFADLCEKNRIMLEAADKRNQSLAARVNELERVLRLVRGEEVTLASHVVFRRGAVEKVLKKIAIGGAVRAIQVFDRAGDALRRFVNRICAW
;
A
#
# COMPACT_ATOMS: atom_id res chain seq x y z
N MET A 1 7.55 -11.40 14.18
CA MET A 1 6.90 -10.10 14.44
C MET A 1 5.97 -9.71 13.29
N ASP A 2 6.46 -9.57 12.05
CA ASP A 2 5.64 -9.24 10.85
C ASP A 2 4.40 -10.16 10.65
N GLU A 3 4.60 -11.48 10.58
CA GLU A 3 3.49 -12.44 10.41
C GLU A 3 2.44 -12.38 11.52
N GLN A 4 2.86 -12.09 12.76
CA GLN A 4 1.95 -11.99 13.90
C GLN A 4 1.11 -10.71 13.83
N LEU A 5 1.73 -9.57 13.49
CA LEU A 5 1.02 -8.30 13.31
C LEU A 5 -0.02 -8.39 12.19
N TYR A 6 0.35 -9.00 11.07
CA TYR A 6 -0.56 -9.25 9.96
C TYR A 6 -1.78 -10.08 10.39
N ARG A 7 -1.56 -11.23 11.05
CA ARG A 7 -2.64 -12.12 11.50
C ARG A 7 -3.52 -11.50 12.56
N SER A 8 -2.94 -10.88 13.58
CA SER A 8 -3.72 -10.21 14.63
C SER A 8 -4.53 -9.04 14.07
N ASN A 9 -3.97 -8.28 13.11
CA ASN A 9 -4.72 -7.23 12.43
C ASN A 9 -5.88 -7.80 11.61
N PHE A 10 -5.65 -8.90 10.88
CA PHE A 10 -6.69 -9.60 10.13
C PHE A 10 -7.85 -10.06 11.02
N GLU A 11 -7.55 -10.77 12.11
CA GLU A 11 -8.55 -11.28 13.04
C GLU A 11 -9.37 -10.15 13.69
N LEU A 12 -8.69 -9.08 14.10
CA LEU A 12 -9.34 -7.88 14.65
C LEU A 12 -10.23 -7.20 13.61
N ASN A 13 -9.73 -7.00 12.39
CA ASN A 13 -10.49 -6.37 11.31
C ASN A 13 -11.75 -7.18 10.96
N CYS A 14 -11.64 -8.51 10.89
CA CYS A 14 -12.77 -9.42 10.69
C CYS A 14 -13.84 -9.26 11.78
N LEU A 15 -13.41 -9.21 13.04
CA LEU A 15 -14.29 -9.02 14.18
C LEU A 15 -14.97 -7.64 14.16
N GLU A 16 -14.21 -6.57 13.88
CA GLU A 16 -14.72 -5.20 13.83
C GLU A 16 -15.76 -5.00 12.74
N PHE A 17 -15.53 -5.57 11.55
CA PHE A 17 -16.50 -5.57 10.47
C PHE A 17 -17.76 -6.38 10.81
N ALA A 18 -17.60 -7.57 11.41
CA ALA A 18 -18.73 -8.41 11.82
C ALA A 18 -19.60 -7.72 12.89
N LEU A 19 -18.95 -6.98 13.79
CA LEU A 19 -19.60 -6.16 14.81
C LEU A 19 -20.04 -4.78 14.33
N ARG A 20 -19.86 -4.45 13.04
CA ARG A 20 -20.25 -3.16 12.43
C ARG A 20 -19.64 -1.95 13.15
N ARG A 21 -18.40 -2.08 13.64
CA ARG A 21 -17.68 -0.96 14.27
C ARG A 21 -17.38 0.12 13.25
N ILE A 22 -17.66 1.38 13.60
CA ILE A 22 -17.38 2.54 12.73
C ILE A 22 -16.00 3.14 13.01
N HIS A 23 -15.46 2.90 14.21
CA HIS A 23 -14.10 3.26 14.60
C HIS A 23 -13.29 1.97 14.72
N LEU A 24 -12.14 1.90 14.05
CA LEU A 24 -11.37 0.68 13.90
C LEU A 24 -10.04 0.77 14.65
N MET A 25 -9.76 -0.23 15.47
CA MET A 25 -8.44 -0.44 16.07
C MET A 25 -7.53 -1.22 15.12
N SER A 26 -8.11 -1.99 14.19
CA SER A 26 -7.35 -2.57 13.09
C SER A 26 -6.86 -1.51 12.12
N MET A 27 -5.70 -1.77 11.54
CA MET A 27 -5.13 -1.01 10.42
C MET A 27 -5.68 -1.50 9.09
N PRO A 28 -5.66 -0.66 8.03
CA PRO A 28 -5.97 -1.09 6.68
C PRO A 28 -5.20 -2.35 6.31
N ARG A 29 -5.86 -3.26 5.59
CA ARG A 29 -5.23 -4.46 5.04
C ARG A 29 -4.88 -4.29 3.56
N TYR A 30 -5.56 -3.40 2.88
CA TYR A 30 -5.31 -3.10 1.47
C TYR A 30 -5.00 -1.62 1.30
N LEU A 31 -3.88 -1.33 0.66
CA LEU A 31 -3.49 0.03 0.32
C LEU A 31 -3.24 0.10 -1.18
N SER A 32 -3.98 0.95 -1.89
CA SER A 32 -3.71 1.25 -3.30
C SER A 32 -3.22 2.69 -3.42
N VAL A 33 -2.12 2.89 -4.13
CA VAL A 33 -1.52 4.20 -4.34
C VAL A 33 -1.24 4.43 -5.83
N VAL A 34 -1.68 5.58 -6.31
CA VAL A 34 -1.32 6.10 -7.63
C VAL A 34 -0.06 6.94 -7.48
N ILE A 35 1.10 6.37 -7.80
CA ILE A 35 2.41 6.97 -7.55
C ILE A 35 2.86 7.95 -8.63
N GLY A 36 1.99 8.34 -9.56
CA GLY A 36 2.27 9.34 -10.59
C GLY A 36 1.56 9.09 -11.90
N ASN A 37 1.89 9.89 -12.91
CA ASN A 37 1.26 9.83 -14.23
C ASN A 37 2.26 9.68 -15.41
N ARG A 38 3.58 9.77 -15.16
CA ARG A 38 4.64 9.63 -16.18
C ARG A 38 4.56 8.27 -16.86
N CYS A 39 4.52 8.25 -18.20
CA CYS A 39 4.35 7.02 -18.97
C CYS A 39 5.05 7.13 -20.34
N ASN A 40 5.49 6.00 -20.89
CA ASN A 40 6.06 5.89 -22.24
C ASN A 40 5.01 5.67 -23.35
N ILE A 41 3.73 5.48 -22.99
CA ILE A 41 2.65 5.30 -23.96
C ILE A 41 1.54 6.32 -23.74
N ASN A 42 0.75 6.57 -24.79
CA ASN A 42 -0.28 7.61 -24.82
C ASN A 42 -1.65 7.05 -25.20
N CYS A 43 -2.19 6.15 -24.37
CA CYS A 43 -3.50 5.53 -24.63
C CYS A 43 -4.60 6.60 -24.76
N PRO A 44 -5.50 6.50 -25.77
CA PRO A 44 -6.57 7.48 -25.99
C PRO A 44 -7.59 7.48 -24.86
N TYR A 45 -7.85 6.32 -24.25
CA TYR A 45 -8.81 6.18 -23.16
C TYR A 45 -8.26 6.49 -21.76
N CYS A 46 -6.98 6.82 -21.60
CA CYS A 46 -6.43 7.06 -20.26
C CYS A 46 -7.01 8.35 -19.65
N TYR A 47 -7.32 8.35 -18.34
CA TYR A 47 -7.81 9.53 -17.65
C TYR A 47 -6.66 10.49 -17.26
N GLN A 48 -5.43 9.99 -17.12
CA GLN A 48 -4.27 10.82 -16.79
C GLN A 48 -3.70 11.45 -18.05
N ALA A 49 -3.48 12.77 -18.02
CA ALA A 49 -2.73 13.45 -19.08
C ALA A 49 -1.31 12.86 -19.17
N LYS A 50 -0.95 12.36 -20.35
CA LYS A 50 0.36 11.75 -20.64
C LYS A 50 1.19 12.73 -21.46
N THR A 51 1.58 13.85 -20.85
CA THR A 51 2.48 14.84 -21.47
C THR A 51 3.95 14.45 -21.39
N GLY A 52 4.26 13.28 -20.81
CA GLY A 52 5.63 12.87 -20.48
C GLY A 52 6.17 13.53 -19.20
N GLU A 53 5.48 14.53 -18.68
CA GLU A 53 5.82 15.22 -17.44
C GLU A 53 5.17 14.52 -16.23
N SER A 54 5.93 14.43 -15.14
CA SER A 54 5.39 14.02 -13.84
C SER A 54 4.53 15.17 -13.30
N LEU A 55 3.25 14.91 -13.08
CA LEU A 55 2.30 15.78 -12.36
C LEU A 55 2.33 15.52 -10.85
N LEU A 56 3.22 14.66 -10.38
CA LEU A 56 3.47 14.55 -8.95
C LEU A 56 4.09 15.86 -8.47
N GLU A 57 3.69 16.30 -7.29
CA GLU A 57 4.31 17.41 -6.58
C GLU A 57 4.66 16.89 -5.17
N PRO A 58 5.92 16.51 -4.88
CA PRO A 58 7.11 16.56 -5.75
C PRO A 58 7.10 15.49 -6.85
N LYS A 59 7.81 15.74 -7.97
CA LYS A 59 7.81 14.92 -9.21
C LYS A 59 8.27 13.46 -9.09
N GLU A 60 8.68 13.03 -7.92
CA GLU A 60 9.22 11.70 -7.60
C GLU A 60 8.47 11.11 -6.41
N LEU A 61 8.57 9.80 -6.23
CA LEU A 61 8.08 9.15 -5.03
C LEU A 61 8.95 9.54 -3.82
N GLY A 62 8.62 10.68 -3.21
CA GLY A 62 9.40 11.28 -2.15
C GLY A 62 9.48 10.44 -0.88
N GLU A 63 10.53 10.68 -0.09
CA GLU A 63 10.77 10.00 1.20
C GLU A 63 9.57 10.13 2.16
N HIS A 64 8.83 11.24 2.12
CA HIS A 64 7.65 11.41 2.96
C HIS A 64 6.55 10.39 2.65
N LEU A 65 6.15 10.23 1.38
CA LEU A 65 5.13 9.25 0.99
C LEU A 65 5.60 7.82 1.32
N ARG A 66 6.86 7.46 1.01
CA ARG A 66 7.39 6.13 1.38
C ARG A 66 7.32 5.86 2.89
N ARG A 67 7.69 6.84 3.73
CA ARG A 67 7.56 6.73 5.19
C ARG A 67 6.11 6.56 5.66
N GLU A 68 5.16 7.30 5.07
CA GLU A 68 3.73 7.16 5.37
C GLU A 68 3.22 5.76 5.00
N LEU A 69 3.62 5.22 3.85
CA LEU A 69 3.26 3.86 3.43
C LEU A 69 3.89 2.80 4.35
N ALA A 70 5.13 2.99 4.78
CA ALA A 70 5.88 2.05 5.60
C ALA A 70 5.24 1.74 6.96
N ALA A 71 4.48 2.70 7.51
CA ALA A 71 3.70 2.48 8.73
C ALA A 71 2.66 1.34 8.60
N PHE A 72 2.26 0.99 7.37
CA PHE A 72 1.23 -0.01 7.10
C PHE A 72 1.77 -1.37 6.70
N TYR A 73 2.99 -1.49 6.17
CA TYR A 73 3.51 -2.75 5.59
C TYR A 73 3.29 -3.99 6.48
N PRO A 74 3.50 -3.96 7.81
CA PRO A 74 3.29 -5.13 8.67
C PRO A 74 1.83 -5.62 8.75
N PHE A 75 0.87 -4.78 8.36
CA PHE A 75 -0.57 -5.04 8.46
C PHE A 75 -1.22 -5.35 7.11
N LEU A 76 -0.58 -4.93 6.01
CA LEU A 76 -1.12 -5.07 4.66
C LEU A 76 -1.09 -6.53 4.20
N SER A 77 -2.17 -6.99 3.60
CA SER A 77 -2.17 -8.13 2.68
C SER A 77 -1.61 -7.72 1.32
N THR A 78 -1.95 -6.51 0.88
CA THR A 78 -1.53 -5.98 -0.42
C THR A 78 -1.26 -4.47 -0.37
N LEU A 79 -0.10 -4.08 -0.90
CA LEU A 79 0.21 -2.73 -1.35
C LEU A 79 0.13 -2.71 -2.87
N ARG A 80 -0.93 -2.14 -3.43
CA ARG A 80 -1.10 -1.98 -4.87
C ARG A 80 -0.55 -0.65 -5.35
N VAL A 81 0.41 -0.70 -6.25
CA VAL A 81 1.08 0.48 -6.80
C VAL A 81 0.70 0.63 -8.27
N GLN A 82 0.15 1.78 -8.63
CA GLN A 82 -0.40 2.07 -9.95
C GLN A 82 -0.05 3.51 -10.39
N GLY A 83 -0.46 3.89 -11.60
CA GLY A 83 -0.40 5.27 -12.08
C GLY A 83 -0.01 5.37 -13.54
N GLY A 84 1.09 6.05 -13.81
CA GLY A 84 1.75 6.06 -15.12
C GLY A 84 2.27 4.68 -15.52
N GLU A 85 3.49 4.62 -16.05
CA GLU A 85 4.21 3.36 -16.09
C GLU A 85 5.11 3.27 -14.86
N VAL A 86 4.83 2.33 -13.96
CA VAL A 86 5.51 2.24 -12.66
C VAL A 86 7.03 2.15 -12.81
N PHE A 87 7.52 1.47 -13.84
CA PHE A 87 8.97 1.35 -14.10
C PHE A 87 9.64 2.64 -14.58
N LEU A 88 8.88 3.69 -14.92
CA LEU A 88 9.42 5.02 -15.28
C LEU A 88 9.35 6.04 -14.16
N ILE A 89 8.65 5.73 -13.07
CA ILE A 89 8.41 6.69 -12.00
C ILE A 89 9.64 6.71 -11.08
N PRO A 90 10.34 7.85 -10.96
CA PRO A 90 11.49 7.94 -10.06
C PRO A 90 11.09 7.62 -8.62
N GLY A 91 11.93 6.83 -7.94
CA GLY A 91 11.69 6.34 -6.58
C GLY A 91 10.84 5.06 -6.49
N PHE A 92 10.30 4.54 -7.59
CA PHE A 92 9.59 3.24 -7.56
C PHE A 92 10.54 2.10 -7.18
N GLU A 93 11.75 2.06 -7.73
CA GLU A 93 12.76 1.05 -7.35
C GLU A 93 13.13 1.14 -5.87
N ASP A 94 13.24 2.35 -5.32
CA ASP A 94 13.51 2.56 -3.89
C ASP A 94 12.34 2.05 -3.02
N LEU A 95 11.09 2.29 -3.43
CA LEU A 95 9.91 1.72 -2.75
C LEU A 95 9.94 0.19 -2.75
N VAL A 96 10.27 -0.42 -3.89
CA VAL A 96 10.36 -1.87 -4.02
C VAL A 96 11.43 -2.44 -3.07
N ALA A 97 12.62 -1.81 -3.04
CA ALA A 97 13.70 -2.19 -2.13
C ALA A 97 13.31 -2.00 -0.65
N GLU A 98 12.63 -0.89 -0.34
CA GLU A 98 12.15 -0.58 1.01
C GLU A 98 11.15 -1.64 1.48
N VAL A 99 10.09 -1.94 0.72
CA VAL A 99 9.11 -2.98 1.06
C VAL A 99 9.81 -4.32 1.35
N SER A 100 10.76 -4.71 0.50
CA SER A 100 11.53 -5.94 0.68
C SER A 100 12.40 -5.96 1.94
N SER A 101 12.82 -4.79 2.43
CA SER A 101 13.61 -4.67 3.65
C SER A 101 12.75 -4.73 4.92
N PHE A 102 11.48 -4.30 4.85
CA PHE A 102 10.57 -4.24 5.98
C PHE A 102 9.81 -5.55 6.21
N VAL A 103 9.31 -6.17 5.14
CA VAL A 103 8.47 -7.37 5.21
C VAL A 103 8.95 -8.43 4.23
N ARG A 104 8.85 -9.70 4.66
CA ARG A 104 9.16 -10.85 3.79
C ARG A 104 7.93 -11.37 3.05
N ARG A 105 6.73 -10.98 3.51
CA ARG A 105 5.47 -11.40 2.89
C ARG A 105 5.33 -10.73 1.52
N PRO A 106 4.86 -11.45 0.49
CA PRO A 106 4.61 -10.88 -0.81
C PRO A 106 3.37 -10.00 -0.76
N ILE A 107 3.57 -8.70 -0.49
CA ILE A 107 2.48 -7.73 -0.40
C ILE A 107 2.41 -6.83 -1.64
N LEU A 108 3.47 -6.74 -2.44
CA LEU A 108 3.53 -5.75 -3.51
C LEU A 108 2.77 -6.22 -4.75
N SER A 109 1.77 -5.45 -5.18
CA SER A 109 1.05 -5.69 -6.43
C SER A 109 1.17 -4.49 -7.36
N ILE A 110 1.41 -4.69 -8.65
CA ILE A 110 1.55 -3.58 -9.60
C ILE A 110 0.64 -3.70 -10.81
N SER A 111 0.31 -2.55 -11.40
CA SER A 111 -0.29 -2.44 -12.73
C SER A 111 0.76 -1.85 -13.69
N THR A 112 1.03 -2.52 -14.80
CA THR A 112 2.04 -2.09 -15.79
C THR A 112 1.51 -2.30 -17.22
N ASN A 113 1.98 -1.45 -18.15
CA ASN A 113 1.79 -1.69 -19.58
C ASN A 113 2.73 -2.79 -20.11
N GLY A 114 3.71 -3.24 -19.31
CA GLY A 114 4.59 -4.38 -19.58
C GLY A 114 5.72 -4.10 -20.59
N SER A 115 5.74 -2.93 -21.23
CA SER A 115 6.71 -2.63 -22.30
C SER A 115 8.14 -2.41 -21.82
N LEU A 116 8.34 -2.12 -20.53
CA LEU A 116 9.64 -1.81 -19.94
C LEU A 116 10.20 -2.93 -19.04
N ILE A 117 9.60 -4.12 -19.07
CA ILE A 117 10.11 -5.27 -18.30
C ILE A 117 11.29 -5.87 -19.07
N ASP A 118 12.47 -5.33 -18.81
CA ASP A 118 13.76 -5.87 -19.25
C ASP A 118 14.24 -7.01 -18.34
N ASP A 119 15.45 -7.52 -18.56
CA ASP A 119 16.04 -8.59 -17.74
C ASP A 119 16.23 -8.17 -16.28
N ALA A 120 16.64 -6.92 -16.03
CA ALA A 120 16.85 -6.41 -14.68
C ALA A 120 15.53 -6.30 -13.89
N TRP A 121 14.46 -5.81 -14.54
CA TRP A 121 13.14 -5.79 -13.94
C TRP A 121 12.57 -7.20 -13.78
N ALA A 122 12.75 -8.10 -14.73
CA ALA A 122 12.32 -9.48 -14.58
C ALA A 122 12.97 -10.14 -13.36
N GLU A 123 14.28 -9.96 -13.17
CA GLU A 123 15.02 -10.44 -12.00
C GLU A 123 14.47 -9.88 -10.69
N LYS A 124 14.23 -8.57 -10.62
CA LYS A 124 13.61 -7.92 -9.45
C LYS A 124 12.20 -8.45 -9.19
N ILE A 125 11.36 -8.54 -10.23
CA ILE A 125 9.97 -9.00 -10.14
C ILE A 125 9.90 -10.41 -9.55
N VAL A 126 10.79 -11.32 -9.97
CA VAL A 126 10.81 -12.71 -9.48
C VAL A 126 11.55 -12.86 -8.15
N GLY A 127 12.55 -12.01 -7.87
CA GLY A 127 13.39 -12.10 -6.68
C GLY A 127 12.87 -11.37 -5.43
N ILE A 128 11.92 -10.47 -5.59
CA ILE A 128 11.36 -9.60 -4.53
C ILE A 128 9.95 -10.07 -4.16
N PRO A 129 9.42 -9.76 -2.95
CA PRO A 129 8.05 -10.02 -2.51
C PRO A 129 6.92 -9.35 -3.34
N PHE A 130 6.95 -9.45 -4.67
CA PHE A 130 5.78 -9.19 -5.49
C PHE A 130 4.75 -10.30 -5.28
N GLN A 131 3.55 -9.90 -4.89
CA GLN A 131 2.37 -10.73 -4.88
C GLN A 131 1.84 -10.93 -6.31
N GLY A 132 1.73 -9.83 -7.06
CA GLY A 132 1.08 -9.84 -8.37
C GLY A 132 1.58 -8.75 -9.32
N VAL A 133 1.63 -9.08 -10.60
CA VAL A 133 1.90 -8.13 -11.69
C VAL A 133 0.76 -8.21 -12.68
N THR A 134 -0.04 -7.16 -12.74
CA THR A 134 -1.12 -7.02 -13.70
C THR A 134 -0.61 -6.34 -14.96
N VAL A 135 -0.52 -7.10 -16.05
CA VAL A 135 -0.13 -6.61 -17.37
C VAL A 135 -1.36 -6.30 -18.19
N SER A 136 -1.34 -5.12 -18.77
CA SER A 136 -2.53 -4.46 -19.27
C SER A 136 -2.55 -4.59 -20.81
N ILE A 137 -3.45 -5.43 -21.33
CA ILE A 137 -3.53 -5.85 -22.74
C ILE A 137 -4.95 -5.57 -23.27
N ASP A 138 -5.13 -4.49 -24.04
CA ASP A 138 -6.46 -4.07 -24.51
C ASP A 138 -6.71 -4.35 -25.99
N GLY A 139 -5.86 -5.17 -26.61
CA GLY A 139 -6.00 -5.63 -27.99
C GLY A 139 -5.28 -6.97 -28.14
N ALA A 140 -5.96 -7.95 -28.72
CA ALA A 140 -5.43 -9.27 -29.02
C ALA A 140 -4.79 -9.36 -30.41
N THR A 141 -4.99 -8.35 -31.25
CA THR A 141 -4.31 -8.20 -32.55
C THR A 141 -3.27 -7.07 -32.48
N PRO A 142 -2.15 -7.14 -33.23
CA PRO A 142 -1.17 -6.06 -33.29
C PRO A 142 -1.78 -4.71 -33.68
N GLU A 143 -2.74 -4.72 -34.60
CA GLU A 143 -3.41 -3.52 -35.10
C GLU A 143 -4.29 -2.87 -34.03
N THR A 144 -5.17 -3.64 -33.38
CA THR A 144 -6.02 -3.14 -32.29
C THR A 144 -5.16 -2.69 -31.10
N TYR A 145 -4.13 -3.47 -30.75
CA TYR A 145 -3.23 -3.12 -29.67
C TYR A 145 -2.48 -1.81 -29.95
N ALA A 146 -1.86 -1.64 -31.11
CA ALA A 146 -1.13 -0.41 -31.45
C ALA A 146 -2.04 0.83 -31.49
N ARG A 147 -3.29 0.66 -31.93
CA ARG A 147 -4.31 1.74 -31.95
C ARG A 147 -4.71 2.18 -30.54
N LEU A 148 -4.89 1.23 -29.62
CA LEU A 148 -5.38 1.46 -28.26
C LEU A 148 -4.24 1.76 -27.26
N ARG A 149 -3.09 1.12 -27.40
CA ARG A 149 -1.89 1.25 -26.56
C ARG A 149 -0.80 2.03 -27.30
N ARG A 150 -1.15 3.20 -27.84
CA ARG A 150 -0.28 4.02 -28.72
C ARG A 150 1.12 4.21 -28.12
N GLY A 151 2.14 3.71 -28.83
CA GLY A 151 3.54 3.73 -28.40
C GLY A 151 4.06 2.39 -27.86
N ALA A 152 3.24 1.33 -27.83
CA ALA A 152 3.68 -0.03 -27.52
C ALA A 152 3.31 -1.02 -28.63
N SER A 153 4.06 -2.13 -28.69
CA SER A 153 3.79 -3.30 -29.54
C SER A 153 3.33 -4.47 -28.67
N LEU A 154 2.34 -5.21 -29.16
CA LEU A 154 1.82 -6.40 -28.49
C LEU A 154 2.91 -7.46 -28.36
N GLU A 155 3.68 -7.67 -29.42
CA GLU A 155 4.77 -8.64 -29.50
C GLU A 155 5.84 -8.36 -28.46
N THR A 156 6.27 -7.10 -28.31
CA THR A 156 7.25 -6.71 -27.30
C THR A 156 6.74 -7.00 -25.89
N VAL A 157 5.49 -6.65 -25.60
CA VAL A 157 4.90 -6.88 -24.27
C VAL A 157 4.76 -8.38 -23.97
N LEU A 158 4.32 -9.18 -24.95
CA LEU A 158 4.21 -10.63 -24.80
C LEU A 158 5.58 -11.31 -24.62
N ALA A 159 6.61 -10.84 -25.34
CA ALA A 159 7.99 -11.29 -25.13
C ALA A 159 8.50 -10.97 -23.72
N ASN A 160 8.18 -9.79 -23.20
CA ASN A 160 8.51 -9.38 -21.84
C ASN A 160 7.76 -10.21 -20.78
N VAL A 161 6.49 -10.54 -21.01
CA VAL A 161 5.73 -11.46 -20.14
C VAL A 161 6.37 -12.85 -20.13
N ARG A 162 6.73 -13.38 -21.31
CA ARG A 162 7.40 -14.67 -21.43
C ARG A 162 8.74 -14.69 -20.68
N ARG A 163 9.53 -13.61 -20.76
CA ARG A 163 10.77 -13.46 -19.97
C ARG A 163 10.54 -13.67 -18.47
N VAL A 164 9.50 -13.06 -17.90
CA VAL A 164 9.17 -13.24 -16.47
C VAL A 164 8.75 -14.67 -16.18
N GLN A 165 7.90 -15.28 -17.01
CA GLN A 165 7.47 -16.66 -16.83
C GLN A 165 8.64 -17.65 -16.90
N ASP A 166 9.54 -17.50 -17.87
CA ASP A 166 10.72 -18.34 -18.02
C ASP A 166 11.65 -18.20 -16.80
N LEU A 167 11.80 -16.98 -16.27
CA LEU A 167 12.56 -16.75 -15.05
C LEU A 167 11.88 -17.40 -13.82
N LYS A 168 10.55 -17.30 -13.68
CA LYS A 168 9.82 -18.00 -12.61
C LYS A 168 10.04 -19.51 -12.67
N VAL A 169 10.03 -20.11 -13.86
CA VAL A 169 10.31 -21.54 -14.04
C VAL A 169 11.75 -21.87 -13.63
N ARG A 170 12.74 -21.10 -14.09
CA ARG A 170 14.16 -21.30 -13.74
C ARG A 170 14.41 -21.18 -12.23
N CYS A 171 13.79 -20.19 -11.58
CA CYS A 171 13.91 -19.94 -10.15
C CYS A 171 12.98 -20.81 -9.29
N ARG A 172 12.13 -21.65 -9.91
CA ARG A 172 11.06 -22.43 -9.24
C ARG A 172 10.16 -21.55 -8.36
N SER A 173 9.91 -20.32 -8.81
CA SER A 173 9.08 -19.38 -8.07
C SER A 173 7.61 -19.50 -8.47
N ALA A 174 6.74 -19.67 -7.48
CA ALA A 174 5.29 -19.56 -7.69
C ALA A 174 4.85 -18.11 -7.93
N LEU A 175 5.61 -17.15 -7.40
CA LEU A 175 5.30 -15.72 -7.38
C LEU A 175 6.25 -14.89 -8.28
N PRO A 176 5.81 -13.70 -8.71
CA PRO A 176 4.47 -13.15 -8.54
C PRO A 176 3.43 -13.83 -9.42
N GLU A 177 2.16 -13.72 -9.06
CA GLU A 177 1.07 -14.06 -9.99
C GLU A 177 1.05 -13.05 -11.13
N LEU A 178 1.05 -13.54 -12.39
CA LEU A 178 0.89 -12.67 -13.56
C LEU A 178 -0.56 -12.71 -13.99
N ASP A 179 -1.16 -11.52 -14.09
CA ASP A 179 -2.55 -11.33 -14.44
C ASP A 179 -2.64 -10.50 -15.73
N PHE A 180 -3.51 -10.88 -16.65
CA PHE A 180 -3.83 -10.04 -17.81
C PHE A 180 -5.10 -9.22 -17.55
N PHE A 181 -5.05 -7.94 -17.89
CA PHE A 181 -6.17 -7.02 -17.73
C PHE A 181 -6.58 -6.46 -19.09
N PHE A 182 -7.87 -6.53 -19.40
CA PHE A 182 -8.47 -6.11 -20.65
C PHE A 182 -9.55 -5.06 -20.39
N LEU A 183 -9.33 -3.85 -20.89
CA LEU A 183 -10.32 -2.79 -20.87
C LEU A 183 -11.28 -2.96 -22.05
N VAL A 184 -12.51 -3.36 -21.74
CA VAL A 184 -13.58 -3.61 -22.70
C VAL A 184 -14.12 -2.29 -23.22
N MET A 185 -14.06 -2.15 -24.54
CA MET A 185 -14.56 -1.04 -25.32
C MET A 185 -15.31 -1.57 -26.54
N ARG A 186 -16.14 -0.73 -27.14
CA ARG A 186 -16.90 -1.06 -28.35
C ARG A 186 -16.02 -1.60 -29.47
N SER A 187 -14.82 -1.04 -29.64
CA SER A 187 -13.93 -1.42 -30.73
C SER A 187 -13.08 -2.68 -30.48
N ASN A 188 -13.11 -3.29 -29.28
CA ASN A 188 -12.26 -4.44 -28.96
C ASN A 188 -12.98 -5.63 -28.29
N PHE A 189 -14.23 -5.51 -27.83
CA PHE A 189 -14.87 -6.60 -27.07
C PHE A 189 -14.98 -7.93 -27.87
N ARG A 190 -15.02 -7.86 -29.20
CA ARG A 190 -15.02 -9.05 -30.07
C ARG A 190 -13.70 -9.82 -30.05
N GLU A 191 -12.62 -9.21 -29.56
CA GLU A 191 -11.31 -9.85 -29.41
C GLU A 191 -11.16 -10.61 -28.09
N MET A 192 -12.13 -10.58 -27.17
CA MET A 192 -12.05 -11.28 -25.88
C MET A 192 -11.65 -12.77 -26.00
N PRO A 193 -12.21 -13.57 -26.94
CA PRO A 193 -11.78 -14.96 -27.11
C PRO A 193 -10.32 -15.11 -27.57
N ALA A 194 -9.81 -14.16 -28.37
CA ALA A 194 -8.41 -14.14 -28.80
C ALA A 194 -7.47 -13.71 -27.67
N PHE A 195 -7.88 -12.72 -26.88
CA PHE A 195 -7.17 -12.29 -25.68
C PHE A 195 -6.97 -13.43 -24.68
N LEU A 196 -7.98 -14.28 -24.48
CA LEU A 196 -7.86 -15.44 -23.60
C LEU A 196 -6.92 -16.51 -24.15
N ARG A 197 -6.92 -16.75 -25.47
CA ARG A 197 -5.90 -17.61 -26.09
C ARG A 197 -4.50 -17.08 -25.86
N LEU A 198 -4.29 -15.77 -26.03
CA LEU A 198 -3.00 -15.14 -25.72
C LEU A 198 -2.61 -15.34 -24.26
N ALA A 199 -3.55 -15.20 -23.32
CA ALA A 199 -3.29 -15.45 -21.91
C ALA A 199 -2.87 -16.91 -21.66
N GLU A 200 -3.60 -17.88 -22.23
CA GLU A 200 -3.30 -19.32 -22.14
C GLU A 200 -1.89 -19.62 -22.70
N ASP A 201 -1.57 -19.12 -23.90
CA ASP A 201 -0.29 -19.33 -24.59
C ASP A 201 0.92 -18.77 -23.83
N HIS A 202 0.68 -17.84 -22.89
CA HIS A 202 1.71 -17.21 -22.05
C HIS A 202 1.65 -17.68 -20.58
N GLY A 203 0.92 -18.77 -20.31
CA GLY A 203 0.84 -19.37 -18.98
C GLY A 203 0.14 -18.48 -17.95
N ILE A 204 -0.70 -17.55 -18.39
CA ILE A 204 -1.48 -16.66 -17.54
C ILE A 204 -2.74 -17.39 -17.09
N GLN A 205 -2.95 -17.46 -15.79
CA GLN A 205 -4.05 -18.22 -15.19
C GLN A 205 -5.16 -17.31 -14.64
N ARG A 206 -4.97 -16.00 -14.67
CA ARG A 206 -5.89 -15.00 -14.11
C ARG A 206 -6.05 -13.88 -15.11
N VAL A 207 -7.31 -13.58 -15.44
CA VAL A 207 -7.65 -12.55 -16.40
C VAL A 207 -8.75 -11.66 -15.84
N SER A 208 -8.73 -10.39 -16.19
CA SER A 208 -9.72 -9.40 -15.75
C SER A 208 -10.25 -8.61 -16.92
N PHE A 209 -11.57 -8.50 -17.03
CA PHE A 209 -12.26 -7.64 -17.97
C PHE A 209 -12.90 -6.47 -17.22
N GLN A 210 -12.68 -5.25 -17.69
CA GLN A 210 -13.31 -4.08 -17.11
C GLN A 210 -13.95 -3.23 -18.20
N ILE A 211 -15.22 -2.88 -18.05
CA ILE A 211 -15.84 -1.88 -18.94
C ILE A 211 -15.15 -0.53 -18.71
N LEU A 212 -14.78 0.15 -19.80
CA LEU A 212 -14.22 1.49 -19.74
C LEU A 212 -15.18 2.46 -19.03
N LEU A 213 -14.63 3.18 -18.05
CA LEU A 213 -15.27 4.31 -17.41
C LEU A 213 -14.72 5.61 -17.99
N VAL A 214 -15.63 6.42 -18.50
CA VAL A 214 -15.29 7.71 -19.10
C VAL A 214 -15.71 8.82 -18.13
N ASP A 215 -14.74 9.62 -17.71
CA ASP A 215 -14.96 10.85 -16.96
C ASP A 215 -14.45 12.07 -17.73
N ARG A 216 -14.61 13.25 -17.14
CA ARG A 216 -14.21 14.53 -17.76
C ARG A 216 -12.73 14.59 -18.13
N ARG A 217 -11.86 13.89 -17.42
CA ARG A 217 -10.41 13.83 -17.66
C ARG A 217 -10.07 12.96 -18.87
N ASN A 218 -10.83 11.89 -19.11
CA ASN A 218 -10.69 11.12 -20.34
C ASN A 218 -11.16 11.98 -21.53
N LEU A 219 -12.36 12.58 -21.41
CA LEU A 219 -12.99 13.34 -22.49
C LEU A 219 -12.26 14.63 -22.84
N SER A 220 -11.56 15.25 -21.90
CA SER A 220 -10.71 16.42 -22.20
C SER A 220 -9.51 16.06 -23.09
N ARG A 221 -9.08 14.79 -23.10
CA ARG A 221 -8.00 14.29 -23.94
C ARG A 221 -8.51 13.79 -25.29
N ASP A 222 -9.60 13.03 -25.27
CA ASP A 222 -10.23 12.48 -26.48
C ASP A 222 -11.76 12.52 -26.35
N PRO A 223 -12.44 13.55 -26.89
CA PRO A 223 -13.89 13.63 -26.91
C PRO A 223 -14.56 12.48 -27.66
N GLY A 224 -13.85 11.87 -28.63
CA GLY A 224 -14.36 10.74 -29.42
C GLY A 224 -14.52 9.46 -28.59
N LEU A 225 -13.92 9.41 -27.39
CA LEU A 225 -13.96 8.25 -26.51
C LEU A 225 -15.39 7.88 -26.05
N VAL A 226 -16.34 8.82 -26.09
CA VAL A 226 -17.76 8.51 -25.82
C VAL A 226 -18.25 7.36 -26.71
N GLY A 227 -17.81 7.31 -27.97
CA GLY A 227 -18.20 6.25 -28.90
C GLY A 227 -17.68 4.86 -28.53
N GLU A 228 -16.65 4.75 -27.69
CA GLU A 228 -16.11 3.47 -27.21
C GLU A 228 -16.90 2.89 -26.03
N VAL A 229 -17.76 3.69 -25.39
CA VAL A 229 -18.64 3.26 -24.28
C VAL A 229 -20.12 3.31 -24.61
N ASP A 230 -20.49 3.90 -25.76
CA ASP A 230 -21.85 3.92 -26.29
C ASP A 230 -22.12 2.65 -27.10
N PHE A 231 -22.47 1.57 -26.40
CA PHE A 231 -22.83 0.29 -27.00
C PHE A 231 -24.29 0.29 -27.43
N ALA A 232 -24.55 -0.11 -28.68
CA ALA A 232 -25.91 -0.34 -29.14
C ALA A 232 -26.52 -1.58 -28.45
N PRO A 233 -27.86 -1.67 -28.28
CA PRO A 233 -28.49 -2.80 -27.57
C PRO A 233 -28.17 -4.18 -28.16
N ASP A 234 -27.97 -4.28 -29.47
CA ASP A 234 -27.53 -5.48 -30.18
C ASP A 234 -26.06 -5.81 -29.89
N GLU A 235 -25.18 -4.81 -29.82
CA GLU A 235 -23.77 -4.99 -29.40
C GLU A 235 -23.68 -5.48 -27.95
N VAL A 236 -24.53 -4.99 -27.05
CA VAL A 236 -24.59 -5.48 -25.66
C VAL A 236 -25.02 -6.94 -25.61
N ARG A 237 -25.99 -7.35 -26.43
CA ARG A 237 -26.40 -8.76 -26.54
C ARG A 237 -25.31 -9.63 -27.14
N GLU A 238 -24.60 -9.15 -28.16
CA GLU A 238 -23.44 -9.85 -28.71
C GLU A 238 -22.35 -10.05 -27.65
N MET A 239 -22.04 -8.99 -26.90
CA MET A 239 -21.07 -9.05 -25.80
C MET A 239 -21.51 -10.04 -24.70
N TYR A 240 -22.81 -10.07 -24.39
CA TYR A 240 -23.40 -11.02 -23.45
C TYR A 240 -23.16 -12.47 -23.87
N GLU A 241 -23.48 -12.82 -25.12
CA GLU A 241 -23.25 -14.17 -25.66
C GLU A 241 -21.76 -14.52 -25.71
N LEU A 242 -20.89 -13.55 -26.02
CA LEU A 242 -19.44 -13.74 -25.96
C LEU A 242 -18.97 -14.05 -24.55
N PHE A 243 -19.41 -13.31 -23.53
CA PHE A 243 -19.06 -13.58 -22.14
C PHE A 243 -19.58 -14.95 -21.68
N ARG A 244 -20.82 -15.32 -22.04
CA ARG A 244 -21.36 -16.65 -21.75
C ARG A 244 -20.49 -17.74 -22.34
N SER A 245 -20.21 -17.64 -23.64
CA SER A 245 -19.38 -18.61 -24.36
C SER A 245 -17.98 -18.70 -23.77
N VAL A 246 -17.36 -17.57 -23.46
CA VAL A 246 -16.02 -17.51 -22.83
C VAL A 246 -16.02 -18.19 -21.46
N ILE A 247 -16.98 -17.87 -20.60
CA ILE A 247 -17.01 -18.40 -19.23
C ILE A 247 -17.34 -19.90 -19.25
N GLU A 248 -18.28 -20.33 -20.08
CA GLU A 248 -18.67 -21.75 -20.21
C GLU A 248 -17.54 -22.60 -20.82
N ASN A 249 -16.87 -22.11 -21.86
CA ASN A 249 -15.89 -22.91 -22.62
C ASN A 249 -14.45 -22.77 -22.11
N GLN A 250 -14.07 -21.59 -21.62
CA GLN A 250 -12.69 -21.29 -21.24
C GLN A 250 -12.52 -21.04 -19.74
N GLY A 251 -13.60 -20.81 -18.99
CA GLY A 251 -13.54 -20.56 -17.54
C GLY A 251 -12.84 -21.66 -16.75
N LYS A 252 -12.89 -22.92 -17.21
CA LYS A 252 -12.20 -24.05 -16.55
C LYS A 252 -10.68 -24.04 -16.72
N LYS A 253 -10.15 -23.28 -17.69
CA LYS A 253 -8.71 -23.19 -17.96
C LYS A 253 -8.01 -22.13 -17.11
N PHE A 254 -8.76 -21.15 -16.61
CA PHE A 254 -8.25 -20.07 -15.78
C PHE A 254 -8.56 -20.37 -14.31
N LYS A 255 -7.63 -20.00 -13.42
CA LYS A 255 -7.91 -19.93 -11.98
C LYS A 255 -9.03 -18.93 -11.71
N SER A 256 -9.05 -17.83 -12.46
CA SER A 256 -10.15 -16.88 -12.43
C SER A 256 -10.28 -16.00 -13.66
N ILE A 257 -11.54 -15.65 -13.93
CA ILE A 257 -11.97 -14.65 -14.90
C ILE A 257 -12.77 -13.61 -14.12
N ASN A 258 -12.16 -12.44 -13.91
CA ASN A 258 -12.80 -11.35 -13.19
C ASN A 258 -13.47 -10.40 -14.15
N VAL A 259 -14.61 -9.85 -13.74
CA VAL A 259 -15.32 -8.83 -14.49
C VAL A 259 -15.57 -7.62 -13.60
N SER A 260 -15.53 -6.43 -14.17
CA SER A 260 -15.86 -5.17 -13.49
C SER A 260 -16.70 -4.31 -14.41
N GLY A 261 -17.85 -3.85 -13.93
CA GLY A 261 -18.81 -3.06 -14.71
C GLY A 261 -19.70 -3.85 -15.66
N VAL A 262 -19.30 -5.07 -16.03
CA VAL A 262 -20.06 -5.94 -16.94
C VAL A 262 -21.44 -6.30 -16.36
N HIS A 263 -21.50 -6.57 -15.05
CA HIS A 263 -22.77 -6.79 -14.34
C HIS A 263 -23.73 -5.62 -14.51
N SER A 264 -23.25 -4.40 -14.24
CA SER A 264 -24.06 -3.17 -14.33
C SER A 264 -24.54 -2.92 -15.76
N LEU A 265 -23.67 -3.12 -16.75
CA LEU A 265 -24.04 -3.02 -18.16
C LEU A 265 -25.16 -4.00 -18.51
N PHE A 266 -25.00 -5.29 -18.21
CA PHE A 266 -26.00 -6.31 -18.55
C PHE A 266 -27.32 -6.14 -17.79
N ASN A 267 -27.27 -5.81 -16.50
CA ASN A 267 -28.46 -5.52 -15.71
C ASN A 267 -29.24 -4.32 -16.28
N ALA A 268 -28.55 -3.26 -16.72
CA ALA A 268 -29.18 -2.09 -17.33
C ALA A 268 -29.93 -2.42 -18.64
N HIS A 269 -29.55 -3.53 -19.30
CA HIS A 269 -30.22 -4.05 -20.49
C HIS A 269 -31.14 -5.25 -20.22
N GLY A 270 -31.45 -5.54 -18.95
CA GLY A 270 -32.38 -6.61 -18.56
C GLY A 270 -31.83 -8.03 -18.76
N LEU A 271 -30.51 -8.20 -18.81
CA LEU A 271 -29.85 -9.49 -19.03
C LEU A 271 -29.42 -10.13 -17.71
N GLU A 272 -29.47 -11.47 -17.65
CA GLU A 272 -29.18 -12.26 -16.44
C GLU A 272 -27.67 -12.42 -16.22
N THR A 273 -27.17 -12.11 -15.02
CA THR A 273 -25.72 -11.98 -14.74
C THR A 273 -25.16 -13.02 -13.77
N GLY A 274 -25.92 -14.04 -13.38
CA GLY A 274 -25.52 -15.06 -12.41
C GLY A 274 -24.41 -15.99 -12.91
N PHE A 275 -24.21 -16.09 -14.23
CA PHE A 275 -23.06 -16.81 -14.80
C PHE A 275 -21.73 -16.05 -14.68
N LEU A 276 -21.77 -14.72 -14.50
CA LEU A 276 -20.59 -13.91 -14.22
C LEU A 276 -20.20 -14.11 -12.75
N GLN A 277 -19.26 -15.02 -12.49
CA GLN A 277 -18.69 -15.18 -11.15
C GLN A 277 -17.50 -14.25 -10.99
N GLU A 278 -17.63 -13.16 -10.23
CA GLU A 278 -16.45 -12.42 -9.76
C GLU A 278 -15.72 -13.26 -8.71
N ASP A 279 -14.44 -13.55 -8.95
CA ASP A 279 -13.62 -14.27 -7.99
C ASP A 279 -13.24 -13.39 -6.78
N ARG A 280 -12.55 -14.02 -5.83
CA ARG A 280 -12.10 -13.48 -4.53
C ARG A 280 -11.11 -12.29 -4.65
N PHE A 281 -10.66 -11.98 -5.86
CA PHE A 281 -9.65 -11.01 -6.26
C PHE A 281 -10.17 -10.01 -7.32
N SER A 282 -11.49 -9.79 -7.33
CA SER A 282 -12.14 -8.63 -7.96
C SER A 282 -11.42 -7.30 -7.64
N VAL A 283 -11.75 -6.22 -8.36
CA VAL A 283 -11.33 -4.83 -8.10
C VAL A 283 -11.58 -4.37 -6.64
N TYR A 284 -12.27 -5.21 -5.85
CA TYR A 284 -12.43 -5.18 -4.41
C TYR A 284 -11.58 -6.24 -3.70
N PRO A 285 -10.27 -6.00 -3.54
CA PRO A 285 -9.33 -6.96 -2.98
C PRO A 285 -9.42 -7.04 -1.45
N ASP A 286 -9.15 -8.25 -0.96
CA ASP A 286 -9.10 -8.65 0.46
C ASP A 286 -10.45 -8.90 1.16
N ASN A 287 -11.36 -9.59 0.46
CA ASN A 287 -12.54 -10.22 1.07
C ASN A 287 -12.23 -11.56 1.76
N GLU A 288 -10.95 -11.99 1.80
CA GLU A 288 -10.59 -13.24 2.48
C GLU A 288 -10.99 -13.17 3.96
N GLY A 289 -11.65 -14.20 4.49
CA GLY A 289 -12.13 -14.23 5.88
C GLY A 289 -13.52 -13.63 6.11
N TYR A 290 -13.98 -12.75 5.22
CA TYR A 290 -15.31 -12.16 5.28
C TYR A 290 -16.37 -13.11 4.70
N GLY A 291 -16.65 -14.20 5.43
CA GLY A 291 -17.72 -15.16 5.13
C GLY A 291 -17.32 -16.63 4.93
N ARG A 292 -16.11 -17.10 5.26
CA ARG A 292 -15.75 -18.51 4.95
C ARG A 292 -16.53 -19.56 5.79
N GLU A 293 -17.11 -20.55 5.11
CA GLU A 293 -17.43 -21.88 5.65
C GLU A 293 -16.14 -22.67 5.96
N VAL A 294 -16.22 -23.51 7.00
CA VAL A 294 -15.19 -24.48 7.38
C VAL A 294 -15.35 -25.73 6.50
N PRO A 295 -14.30 -26.29 5.88
CA PRO A 295 -14.42 -27.54 5.14
C PRO A 295 -14.78 -28.70 6.09
N GLY A 296 -15.97 -29.30 5.94
CA GLY A 296 -16.30 -30.60 6.55
C GLY A 296 -17.55 -30.73 7.43
N GLN A 297 -18.59 -29.89 7.32
CA GLN A 297 -19.87 -30.15 8.02
C GLN A 297 -21.02 -30.53 7.07
N PRO A 298 -21.85 -31.52 7.45
CA PRO A 298 -22.97 -31.97 6.61
C PRO A 298 -24.10 -30.94 6.61
N SER A 299 -24.70 -30.77 5.44
CA SER A 299 -25.90 -29.96 5.22
C SER A 299 -27.09 -30.50 6.01
N GLY A 300 -27.57 -29.75 7.01
CA GLY A 300 -28.87 -30.03 7.62
C GLY A 300 -29.11 -29.34 8.96
N GLY A 301 -30.25 -28.66 9.07
CA GLY A 301 -30.84 -28.29 10.35
C GLY A 301 -31.15 -26.81 10.51
N ALA A 302 -32.33 -26.39 10.05
CA ALA A 302 -32.96 -25.17 10.55
C ALA A 302 -33.18 -25.33 12.07
N LEU A 303 -32.60 -24.43 12.87
CA LEU A 303 -32.88 -24.34 14.31
C LEU A 303 -33.39 -22.94 14.63
N ALA A 304 -34.70 -22.89 14.87
CA ALA A 304 -35.40 -21.77 15.47
C ALA A 304 -34.79 -21.47 16.85
N ILE A 305 -34.41 -20.21 17.07
CA ILE A 305 -33.99 -19.75 18.39
C ILE A 305 -35.22 -19.14 19.07
N ALA A 306 -35.67 -19.84 20.11
CA ALA A 306 -36.73 -19.44 21.02
C ALA A 306 -36.38 -18.14 21.76
N ALA A 307 -37.41 -17.33 21.98
CA ALA A 307 -37.40 -16.13 22.79
C ALA A 307 -36.96 -16.42 24.23
N ALA A 308 -36.14 -15.53 24.80
CA ALA A 308 -35.96 -15.41 26.24
C ALA A 308 -36.36 -13.98 26.62
N GLU A 309 -37.42 -13.90 27.41
CA GLU A 309 -38.07 -12.70 27.94
C GLU A 309 -37.23 -12.03 29.04
N GLY A 310 -37.48 -10.73 29.25
CA GLY A 310 -37.22 -10.06 30.52
C GLY A 310 -36.00 -9.16 30.56
N ILE A 311 -36.18 -7.90 30.14
CA ILE A 311 -35.82 -6.64 30.82
C ILE A 311 -36.03 -5.53 29.78
N ALA A 312 -37.12 -4.78 29.95
CA ALA A 312 -37.45 -3.63 29.13
C ALA A 312 -36.74 -2.40 29.69
N GLU A 313 -35.83 -1.82 28.90
CA GLU A 313 -35.43 -0.43 29.10
C GLU A 313 -35.28 0.24 27.73
N GLN A 314 -36.01 1.33 27.55
CA GLN A 314 -36.22 2.06 26.31
C GLN A 314 -34.91 2.73 25.86
N THR A 315 -34.15 2.04 25.02
CA THR A 315 -33.27 2.69 24.05
C THR A 315 -33.75 2.29 22.68
N ALA A 316 -34.04 3.27 21.82
CA ALA A 316 -34.51 3.03 20.47
C ALA A 316 -33.50 2.12 19.76
N ARG A 317 -33.86 0.85 19.58
CA ARG A 317 -33.13 -0.07 18.71
C ARG A 317 -33.02 0.61 17.33
N PRO A 318 -31.83 0.75 16.74
CA PRO A 318 -31.74 1.11 15.34
C PRO A 318 -32.60 0.11 14.54
N PRO A 319 -33.29 0.56 13.48
CA PRO A 319 -34.22 -0.27 12.73
C PRO A 319 -33.51 -1.57 12.37
N ALA A 320 -34.18 -2.69 12.66
CA ALA A 320 -33.62 -4.02 12.45
C ALA A 320 -33.09 -4.11 11.02
N VAL A 321 -31.77 -4.29 10.90
CA VAL A 321 -31.12 -4.61 9.63
C VAL A 321 -31.86 -5.81 9.05
N THR A 322 -32.52 -5.60 7.92
CA THR A 322 -33.28 -6.64 7.22
C THR A 322 -32.42 -7.89 7.08
N ALA A 323 -32.92 -9.02 7.56
CA ALA A 323 -32.24 -10.31 7.47
C ALA A 323 -31.80 -10.54 6.01
N GLY A 324 -30.49 -10.63 5.77
CA GLY A 324 -29.89 -10.80 4.44
C GLY A 324 -29.00 -9.65 3.94
N PHE A 325 -28.92 -8.52 4.63
CA PHE A 325 -28.08 -7.39 4.20
C PHE A 325 -26.60 -7.56 4.60
N GLN A 326 -25.70 -7.66 3.60
CA GLN A 326 -24.25 -7.69 3.80
C GLN A 326 -23.60 -6.37 3.32
N PRO A 327 -22.99 -5.57 4.22
CA PRO A 327 -22.31 -4.35 3.85
C PRO A 327 -21.01 -4.63 3.11
N CYS A 328 -20.57 -3.66 2.33
CA CYS A 328 -19.27 -3.67 1.67
C CYS A 328 -18.13 -3.61 2.71
N PRO A 329 -17.11 -4.48 2.64
CA PRO A 329 -15.97 -4.45 3.57
C PRO A 329 -14.91 -3.41 3.21
N ASN A 330 -14.94 -2.79 2.02
CA ASN A 330 -13.89 -1.84 1.60
C ASN A 330 -13.64 -0.74 2.62
N THR A 331 -14.70 -0.16 3.21
CA THR A 331 -14.54 0.92 4.19
C THR A 331 -13.90 0.43 5.49
N TRP A 332 -13.79 -0.88 5.71
CA TRP A 332 -13.07 -1.52 6.81
C TRP A 332 -11.68 -2.03 6.44
N THR A 333 -11.37 -2.23 5.17
CA THR A 333 -10.12 -2.89 4.76
C THR A 333 -9.19 -1.99 3.94
N LEU A 334 -9.73 -1.00 3.23
CA LEU A 334 -9.06 -0.37 2.10
C LEU A 334 -8.81 1.13 2.30
N LEU A 335 -7.61 1.55 1.93
CA LEU A 335 -7.30 2.94 1.58
C LEU A 335 -6.85 3.03 0.13
N TYR A 336 -7.34 4.04 -0.59
CA TYR A 336 -6.94 4.39 -1.95
C TYR A 336 -6.39 5.81 -1.96
N ILE A 337 -5.21 6.01 -2.51
CA ILE A 337 -4.49 7.27 -2.56
C ILE A 337 -4.28 7.66 -4.04
N THR A 338 -4.74 8.83 -4.43
CA THR A 338 -4.53 9.38 -5.78
C THR A 338 -3.14 10.00 -5.93
N GLU A 339 -2.79 10.36 -7.16
CA GLU A 339 -1.57 11.10 -7.47
C GLU A 339 -1.52 12.51 -6.84
N THR A 340 -2.68 13.05 -6.44
CA THR A 340 -2.81 14.36 -5.74
C THR A 340 -2.71 14.22 -4.22
N GLY A 341 -2.52 13.00 -3.71
CA GLY A 341 -2.51 12.71 -2.26
C GLY A 341 -3.89 12.58 -1.65
N ASP A 342 -4.98 12.68 -2.43
CA ASP A 342 -6.33 12.50 -1.91
C ASP A 342 -6.51 11.06 -1.46
N VAL A 343 -7.02 10.90 -0.24
CA VAL A 343 -7.18 9.61 0.41
C VAL A 343 -8.66 9.25 0.44
N HIS A 344 -8.98 8.01 0.07
CA HIS A 344 -10.33 7.50 -0.04
C HIS A 344 -10.46 6.14 0.67
N VAL A 345 -11.63 5.85 1.23
CA VAL A 345 -11.98 4.51 1.78
C VAL A 345 -12.54 3.55 0.72
N CYS A 346 -12.63 4.01 -0.52
CA CYS A 346 -12.98 3.28 -1.73
C CYS A 346 -12.57 4.13 -2.94
N PHE A 347 -12.04 3.55 -4.00
CA PHE A 347 -11.60 4.29 -5.20
C PHE A 347 -12.72 5.06 -5.92
N MET A 348 -13.99 4.75 -5.61
CA MET A 348 -15.17 5.45 -6.14
C MET A 348 -15.79 6.46 -5.16
N ALA A 349 -15.34 6.45 -3.89
CA ALA A 349 -15.88 7.34 -2.87
C ALA A 349 -15.23 8.74 -2.96
N PRO A 350 -15.89 9.79 -2.45
CA PRO A 350 -15.24 11.08 -2.23
C PRO A 350 -14.01 10.96 -1.31
N PRO A 351 -13.07 11.92 -1.40
CA PRO A 351 -11.91 11.92 -0.52
C PRO A 351 -12.32 12.17 0.93
N ILE A 352 -11.66 11.48 1.86
CA ILE A 352 -11.81 11.63 3.31
C ILE A 352 -10.75 12.55 3.93
N GLY A 353 -9.77 12.98 3.13
CA GLY A 353 -8.68 13.87 3.49
C GLY A 353 -7.56 13.79 2.46
N ASN A 354 -6.45 14.50 2.71
CA ASN A 354 -5.28 14.51 1.84
C ASN A 354 -4.01 14.14 2.64
N LEU A 355 -3.17 13.28 2.07
CA LEU A 355 -1.94 12.78 2.66
C LEU A 355 -0.92 13.88 2.96
N PHE A 356 -0.90 14.93 2.14
CA PHE A 356 0.04 16.04 2.32
C PHE A 356 -0.41 17.03 3.41
N GLU A 357 -1.64 16.90 3.89
CA GLU A 357 -2.22 17.74 4.94
C GLU A 357 -2.29 17.02 6.29
N SER A 358 -2.35 15.69 6.29
CA SER A 358 -2.54 14.89 7.51
C SER A 358 -1.90 13.51 7.36
N PRO A 359 -1.26 12.99 8.43
CA PRO A 359 -0.68 11.65 8.41
C PRO A 359 -1.72 10.59 8.04
N LEU A 360 -1.35 9.62 7.21
CA LEU A 360 -2.26 8.61 6.66
C LEU A 360 -2.94 7.80 7.76
N VAL A 361 -2.22 7.52 8.85
CA VAL A 361 -2.75 6.82 10.04
C VAL A 361 -3.91 7.57 10.70
N SER A 362 -3.91 8.91 10.65
CA SER A 362 -4.97 9.73 11.23
C SER A 362 -6.23 9.74 10.35
N LEU A 363 -6.05 9.65 9.03
CA LEU A 363 -7.14 9.63 8.07
C LEU A 363 -7.96 8.34 8.16
N TRP A 364 -7.35 7.22 8.58
CA TRP A 364 -8.04 5.94 8.70
C TRP A 364 -9.27 5.95 9.63
N ASN A 365 -9.28 6.81 10.64
CA ASN A 365 -10.41 7.01 11.56
C ASN A 365 -10.86 8.48 11.64
N CYS A 366 -10.65 9.26 10.58
CA CYS A 366 -11.18 10.61 10.53
C CYS A 366 -12.73 10.59 10.50
N SER A 367 -13.34 11.75 10.73
CA SER A 367 -14.79 11.90 10.70
C SER A 367 -15.40 11.45 9.38
N GLY A 368 -14.74 11.70 8.24
CA GLY A 368 -15.16 11.24 6.92
C GLY A 368 -15.19 9.72 6.78
N ALA A 369 -14.13 9.03 7.23
CA ALA A 369 -14.06 7.56 7.21
C ALA A 369 -15.13 6.92 8.11
N MET A 370 -15.31 7.46 9.33
CA MET A 370 -16.32 6.99 10.28
C MET A 370 -17.74 7.24 9.76
N ALA A 371 -17.99 8.38 9.11
CA ALA A 371 -19.27 8.69 8.48
C ALA A 371 -19.58 7.73 7.33
N ALA A 372 -18.59 7.43 6.46
CA ALA A 372 -18.76 6.46 5.39
C ALA A 372 -19.13 5.08 5.94
N ARG A 373 -18.42 4.57 6.96
CA ARG A 373 -18.76 3.30 7.62
C ARG A 373 -20.15 3.33 8.23
N SER A 374 -20.52 4.39 8.96
CA SER A 374 -21.85 4.57 9.54
C SER A 374 -22.95 4.51 8.48
N ASN A 375 -22.76 5.21 7.37
CA ASN A 375 -23.71 5.21 6.26
C ASN A 375 -23.83 3.83 5.61
N ILE A 376 -22.74 3.08 5.44
CA ILE A 376 -22.77 1.69 4.95
C ILE A 376 -23.53 0.77 5.93
N VAL A 377 -23.27 0.88 7.25
CA VAL A 377 -23.99 0.09 8.27
C VAL A 377 -25.50 0.33 8.23
N ASN A 378 -25.91 1.57 7.98
CA ASN A 378 -27.32 1.96 7.90
C ASN A 378 -27.97 1.71 6.53
N GLY A 379 -27.26 1.11 5.57
CA GLY A 379 -27.77 0.87 4.21
C GLY A 379 -27.79 2.11 3.30
N SER A 380 -27.27 3.25 3.77
CA SER A 380 -27.23 4.52 3.06
C SER A 380 -26.00 4.65 2.14
N TYR A 381 -25.84 3.75 1.16
CA TYR A 381 -24.64 3.70 0.30
C TYR A 381 -24.37 5.00 -0.47
N GLU A 382 -25.40 5.68 -0.97
CA GLU A 382 -25.21 6.94 -1.68
C GLU A 382 -24.64 8.02 -0.74
N ALA A 383 -25.11 8.06 0.52
CA ALA A 383 -24.58 8.95 1.54
C ALA A 383 -23.17 8.53 2.00
N ALA A 384 -22.82 7.26 1.87
CA ALA A 384 -21.44 6.78 2.04
C ALA A 384 -20.52 7.15 0.86
N GLY A 385 -21.05 7.82 -0.17
CA GLY A 385 -20.30 8.22 -1.35
C GLY A 385 -20.13 7.10 -2.38
N CYS A 386 -20.88 6.00 -2.28
CA CYS A 386 -20.81 4.93 -3.28
C CYS A 386 -21.38 5.40 -4.61
N SER A 387 -20.73 4.99 -5.71
CA SER A 387 -21.16 5.34 -7.05
C SER A 387 -22.60 4.92 -7.34
N LYS A 388 -23.37 5.85 -7.92
CA LYS A 388 -24.78 5.63 -8.29
C LYS A 388 -24.94 4.64 -9.44
N LEU A 389 -23.91 4.53 -10.26
CA LEU A 389 -23.94 3.83 -11.54
C LEU A 389 -23.12 2.53 -11.49
N TRP A 390 -22.18 2.41 -10.55
CA TRP A 390 -21.16 1.34 -10.54
C TRP A 390 -20.88 0.84 -9.14
N CYS A 391 -21.61 -0.18 -8.67
CA CYS A 391 -21.20 -0.95 -7.48
C CYS A 391 -22.06 -2.20 -7.30
N THR A 392 -21.45 -3.39 -7.43
CA THR A 392 -22.14 -4.68 -7.21
C THR A 392 -22.59 -4.86 -5.75
N TRP A 393 -21.92 -4.20 -4.79
CA TRP A 393 -22.32 -4.21 -3.37
C TRP A 393 -23.61 -3.42 -3.07
N ARG A 394 -23.98 -2.44 -3.91
CA ARG A 394 -25.24 -1.69 -3.74
C ARG A 394 -26.47 -2.53 -4.09
N GLU A 395 -26.29 -3.51 -4.96
CA GLU A 395 -27.39 -4.36 -5.45
C GLU A 395 -27.73 -5.51 -4.49
N GLY A 396 -27.03 -5.65 -3.36
CA GLY A 396 -27.27 -6.73 -2.39
C GLY A 396 -26.92 -8.13 -2.91
N ARG A 397 -26.19 -8.25 -4.03
CA ARG A 397 -25.94 -9.52 -4.75
C ARG A 397 -24.58 -10.17 -4.45
N LYS A 398 -24.12 -10.15 -3.20
CA LYS A 398 -23.17 -11.19 -2.74
C LYS A 398 -23.89 -12.02 -1.71
N GLY A 399 -24.21 -13.26 -2.09
CA GLY A 399 -25.05 -14.18 -1.34
C GLY A 399 -24.55 -14.35 0.10
N SER A 400 -25.51 -14.48 1.01
CA SER A 400 -25.24 -14.72 2.42
C SER A 400 -24.30 -15.91 2.60
N GLN A 401 -23.09 -15.66 3.10
CA GLN A 401 -22.32 -16.74 3.68
C GLN A 401 -22.56 -16.79 5.19
N VAL A 402 -22.81 -17.99 5.67
CA VAL A 402 -22.95 -18.31 7.08
C VAL A 402 -21.63 -17.94 7.76
N LEU A 403 -21.68 -17.15 8.84
CA LEU A 403 -20.51 -16.86 9.67
C LEU A 403 -19.79 -18.19 9.99
N GLY A 404 -18.46 -18.25 9.83
CA GLY A 404 -17.71 -19.44 10.24
C GLY A 404 -17.88 -19.70 11.75
N ALA A 405 -17.79 -20.97 12.17
CA ALA A 405 -17.91 -21.35 13.60
C ALA A 405 -16.93 -20.55 14.48
N THR A 406 -15.68 -20.41 14.03
CA THR A 406 -14.63 -19.63 14.69
C THR A 406 -15.00 -18.16 14.90
N VAL A 407 -15.61 -17.51 13.89
CA VAL A 407 -16.01 -16.09 14.00
C VAL A 407 -17.15 -15.91 15.01
N ARG A 408 -18.07 -16.87 15.09
CA ARG A 408 -19.14 -16.85 16.11
C ARG A 408 -18.57 -16.99 17.52
N GLU A 409 -17.60 -17.87 17.72
CA GLU A 409 -16.91 -18.06 19.00
C GLU A 409 -16.15 -16.78 19.42
N MET A 410 -15.39 -16.19 18.50
CA MET A 410 -14.69 -14.91 18.75
C MET A 410 -15.65 -13.77 19.10
N ILE A 411 -16.82 -13.69 18.46
CA ILE A 411 -17.85 -12.70 18.80
C ILE A 411 -18.37 -12.92 20.22
N ALA A 412 -18.62 -14.18 20.61
CA ALA A 412 -19.11 -14.51 21.94
C ALA A 412 -18.07 -14.17 23.02
N GLU A 413 -16.81 -14.54 22.79
CA GLU A 413 -15.68 -14.21 23.66
C GLU A 413 -15.49 -12.70 23.77
N PHE A 414 -15.47 -11.98 22.65
CA PHE A 414 -15.32 -10.53 22.65
C PHE A 414 -16.47 -9.82 23.36
N ARG A 415 -17.72 -10.28 23.20
CA ARG A 415 -18.87 -9.75 23.96
C ARG A 415 -18.75 -10.04 25.45
N ALA A 416 -18.25 -11.22 25.82
CA ALA A 416 -18.00 -11.58 27.22
C ALA A 416 -16.91 -10.70 27.84
N LEU A 417 -15.79 -10.51 27.14
CA LEU A 417 -14.68 -9.63 27.53
C LEU A 417 -15.12 -8.17 27.59
N THR A 418 -15.90 -7.70 26.61
CA THR A 418 -16.49 -6.35 26.64
C THR A 418 -17.41 -6.22 27.85
N GLY A 419 -18.30 -7.18 28.09
CA GLY A 419 -19.17 -7.19 29.27
C GLY A 419 -18.40 -7.21 30.58
N LEU A 420 -17.27 -7.92 30.66
CA LEU A 420 -16.37 -7.93 31.81
C LEU A 420 -15.68 -6.57 32.00
N ALA A 421 -15.18 -5.97 30.92
CA ALA A 421 -14.59 -4.64 30.93
C ALA A 421 -15.60 -3.60 31.44
N LEU A 422 -16.84 -3.64 30.95
CA LEU A 422 -17.93 -2.77 31.40
C LEU A 422 -18.25 -2.95 32.88
N ARG A 423 -18.31 -4.19 33.37
CA ARG A 423 -18.51 -4.50 34.79
C ARG A 423 -17.32 -4.10 35.66
N ALA A 424 -16.11 -4.10 35.11
CA ALA A 424 -14.89 -3.65 35.77
C ALA A 424 -14.72 -2.12 35.75
N GLY A 425 -15.72 -1.37 35.29
CA GLY A 425 -15.66 0.09 35.22
C GLY A 425 -14.81 0.63 34.07
N VAL A 426 -14.44 -0.21 33.09
CA VAL A 426 -13.86 0.23 31.82
C VAL A 426 -15.03 0.74 30.95
N PRO A 427 -15.11 2.04 30.59
CA PRO A 427 -16.33 2.59 30.00
C PRO A 427 -16.71 1.95 28.66
N ALA A 428 -18.01 1.69 28.43
CA ALA A 428 -18.55 1.42 27.10
C ALA A 428 -18.40 2.67 26.26
N MET A 429 -17.73 2.57 25.12
CA MET A 429 -17.76 3.62 24.11
C MET A 429 -19.15 3.62 23.45
N GLN A 430 -20.11 4.33 24.05
CA GLN A 430 -21.40 4.64 23.43
C GLN A 430 -21.29 5.89 22.55
N THR A 431 -21.90 5.80 21.38
CA THR A 431 -22.02 6.86 20.38
C THR A 431 -23.14 7.83 20.77
N GLY A 432 -22.78 9.07 21.16
CA GLY A 432 -23.69 10.23 21.14
C GLY A 432 -23.64 11.15 22.38
N ASP A 433 -22.73 12.14 22.36
CA ASP A 433 -22.91 13.58 22.72
C ASP A 433 -21.49 14.23 22.77
N PRO A 434 -21.14 15.21 21.90
CA PRO A 434 -19.73 15.55 21.61
C PRO A 434 -18.96 16.33 22.69
N THR A 435 -19.53 16.62 23.86
CA THR A 435 -18.92 17.57 24.81
C THR A 435 -18.60 17.01 26.20
N SER A 436 -19.01 15.79 26.53
CA SER A 436 -18.76 15.22 27.87
C SER A 436 -17.63 14.16 27.95
N LEU A 437 -17.18 13.61 26.82
CA LEU A 437 -16.05 12.65 26.76
C LEU A 437 -14.76 13.24 26.17
N VAL A 438 -14.81 14.51 25.78
CA VAL A 438 -13.67 15.25 25.25
C VAL A 438 -12.60 15.41 26.32
N THR A 439 -12.94 15.55 27.60
CA THR A 439 -11.95 15.86 28.64
C THR A 439 -11.04 14.68 29.00
N PRO A 440 -11.52 13.44 29.21
CA PRO A 440 -10.64 12.31 29.48
C PRO A 440 -9.84 11.86 28.25
N VAL A 441 -10.45 11.88 27.05
CA VAL A 441 -9.78 11.52 25.80
C VAL A 441 -8.84 12.63 25.32
N ARG A 442 -9.18 13.92 25.47
CA ARG A 442 -8.19 15.01 25.32
C ARG A 442 -7.12 14.90 26.38
N ARG A 443 -7.41 14.46 27.60
CA ARG A 443 -6.38 14.29 28.63
C ARG A 443 -5.43 13.15 28.26
N MET A 444 -5.91 12.01 27.80
CA MET A 444 -5.07 10.91 27.32
C MET A 444 -4.32 11.25 26.03
N LEU A 445 -4.98 11.92 25.07
CA LEU A 445 -4.34 12.40 23.84
C LEU A 445 -3.39 13.56 24.11
N SER A 446 -3.67 14.41 25.08
CA SER A 446 -2.76 15.48 25.56
C SER A 446 -1.59 14.88 26.29
N GLU A 447 -1.78 13.89 27.18
CA GLU A 447 -0.69 13.18 27.86
C GLU A 447 0.16 12.39 26.85
N ARG A 448 -0.45 11.82 25.81
CA ARG A 448 0.25 11.18 24.69
C ARG A 448 0.98 12.20 23.83
N ASN A 449 0.33 13.28 23.42
CA ASN A 449 0.92 14.34 22.59
C ASN A 449 1.98 15.13 23.36
N GLN A 450 1.86 15.24 24.69
CA GLN A 450 2.86 15.85 25.56
C GLN A 450 4.05 14.90 25.75
N ARG A 451 3.83 13.58 25.80
CA ARG A 451 4.91 12.58 25.72
C ARG A 451 5.59 12.55 24.35
N ILE A 452 4.82 12.67 23.27
CA ILE A 452 5.37 12.78 21.91
C ILE A 452 6.15 14.09 21.78
N ALA A 453 5.62 15.22 22.23
CA ALA A 453 6.33 16.49 22.24
C ALA A 453 7.56 16.47 23.17
N GLU A 454 7.51 15.79 24.31
CA GLU A 454 8.69 15.54 25.15
C GLU A 454 9.72 14.67 24.44
N LEU A 455 9.29 13.63 23.70
CA LEU A 455 10.18 12.76 22.94
C LEU A 455 10.77 13.49 21.72
N GLU A 456 9.99 14.29 21.01
CA GLU A 456 10.40 15.14 19.91
C GLU A 456 11.34 16.25 20.39
N TRP A 457 11.05 16.87 21.54
CA TRP A 457 11.94 17.85 22.16
C TRP A 457 13.23 17.19 22.66
N ARG A 458 13.16 16.01 23.30
CA ARG A 458 14.35 15.25 23.69
C ARG A 458 15.15 14.81 22.48
N PHE A 459 14.50 14.43 21.39
CA PHE A 459 15.15 14.07 20.14
C PHE A 459 15.82 15.29 19.50
N ALA A 460 15.14 16.43 19.46
CA ALA A 460 15.70 17.70 18.98
C ALA A 460 16.87 18.18 19.86
N ASP A 461 16.76 18.08 21.19
CA ASP A 461 17.84 18.36 22.15
C ASP A 461 19.01 17.38 22.00
N LEU A 462 18.75 16.09 21.75
CA LEU A 462 19.77 15.10 21.40
C LEU A 462 20.45 15.41 20.07
N CYS A 463 19.68 15.81 19.04
CA CYS A 463 20.22 16.23 17.75
C CYS A 463 21.06 17.50 17.88
N GLU A 464 20.63 18.47 18.68
CA GLU A 464 21.35 19.71 18.93
C GLU A 464 22.63 19.47 19.77
N LYS A 465 22.55 18.65 20.81
CA LYS A 465 23.73 18.21 21.57
C LYS A 465 24.69 17.42 20.69
N ASN A 466 24.19 16.55 19.80
CA ASN A 466 25.00 15.86 18.82
C ASN A 466 25.63 16.83 17.81
N ARG A 467 24.91 17.86 17.36
CA ARG A 467 25.44 18.91 16.49
C ARG A 467 26.56 19.70 17.19
N ILE A 468 26.35 20.13 18.43
CA ILE A 468 27.37 20.82 19.25
C ILE A 468 28.58 19.91 19.48
N MET A 469 28.36 18.62 19.76
CA MET A 469 29.43 17.63 19.91
C MET A 469 30.21 17.43 18.61
N LEU A 470 29.52 17.35 17.46
CA LEU A 470 30.12 17.25 16.15
C LEU A 470 30.89 18.52 15.77
N GLU A 471 30.36 19.71 16.04
CA GLU A 471 31.05 20.98 15.80
C GLU A 471 32.26 21.17 16.73
N ALA A 472 32.18 20.72 17.98
CA ALA A 472 33.31 20.71 18.90
C ALA A 472 34.37 19.68 18.45
N ALA A 473 33.94 18.51 17.97
CA ALA A 473 34.81 17.50 17.39
C ALA A 473 35.49 18.02 16.12
N ASP A 474 34.76 18.71 15.24
CA ASP A 474 35.28 19.32 14.02
C ASP A 474 36.26 20.44 14.31
N LYS A 475 35.96 21.35 15.25
CA LYS A 475 36.91 22.37 15.70
C LYS A 475 38.18 21.73 16.28
N ARG A 476 38.03 20.63 17.01
CA ARG A 476 39.17 19.89 17.57
C ARG A 476 39.96 19.16 16.49
N ASN A 477 39.29 18.58 15.48
CA ASN A 477 39.90 17.96 14.32
C ASN A 477 40.63 18.99 13.46
N GLN A 478 40.07 20.18 13.24
CA GLN A 478 40.72 21.29 12.55
C GLN A 478 41.93 21.80 13.34
N SER A 479 41.83 21.92 14.66
CA SER A 479 42.98 22.28 15.52
C SER A 479 44.08 21.22 15.49
N LEU A 480 43.71 19.93 15.52
CA LEU A 480 44.64 18.82 15.39
C LEU A 480 45.28 18.79 14.00
N ALA A 481 44.51 18.97 12.93
CA ALA A 481 44.99 19.06 11.56
C ALA A 481 45.95 20.25 11.38
N ALA A 482 45.65 21.41 11.97
CA ALA A 482 46.56 22.55 11.98
C ALA A 482 47.88 22.25 12.72
N ARG A 483 47.82 21.54 13.85
CA ARG A 483 49.02 21.09 14.59
C ARG A 483 49.80 20.02 13.84
N VAL A 484 49.11 19.12 13.13
CA VAL A 484 49.73 18.12 12.24
C VAL A 484 50.43 18.84 11.10
N ASN A 485 49.78 19.79 10.42
CA ASN A 485 50.39 20.59 9.36
C ASN A 485 51.60 21.40 9.85
N GLU A 486 51.53 21.95 11.07
CA GLU A 486 52.67 22.66 11.67
C GLU A 486 53.81 21.70 12.02
N LEU A 487 53.49 20.53 12.57
CA LEU A 487 54.48 19.46 12.82
C LEU A 487 55.08 18.95 11.50
N GLU A 488 54.31 18.82 10.44
CA GLU A 488 54.78 18.47 9.11
C GLU A 488 55.68 19.55 8.51
N ARG A 489 55.37 20.84 8.68
CA ARG A 489 56.27 21.95 8.32
C ARG A 489 57.58 21.89 9.10
N VAL A 490 57.53 21.68 10.41
CA VAL A 490 58.72 21.53 11.25
C VAL A 490 59.50 20.27 10.83
N LEU A 491 58.83 19.17 10.50
CA LEU A 491 59.45 17.94 9.99
C LEU A 491 60.12 18.17 8.63
N ARG A 492 59.52 18.92 7.70
CA ARG A 492 60.14 19.29 6.43
C ARG A 492 61.37 20.19 6.62
N LEU A 493 61.28 21.18 7.52
CA LEU A 493 62.41 22.01 7.95
C LEU A 493 63.56 21.19 8.56
N VAL A 494 63.23 20.17 9.38
CA VAL A 494 64.22 19.28 10.02
C VAL A 494 64.78 18.24 9.04
N ARG A 495 63.99 17.81 8.05
CA ARG A 495 64.39 16.85 7.00
C ARG A 495 65.11 17.50 5.82
N GLY A 496 65.16 18.84 5.75
CA GLY A 496 65.84 19.57 4.68
C GLY A 496 65.07 19.61 3.36
N GLU A 497 63.77 19.33 3.38
CA GLU A 497 62.89 19.36 2.21
C GLU A 497 62.29 20.77 2.07
N GLU A 498 63.00 21.61 1.32
CA GLU A 498 62.67 22.95 0.78
C GLU A 498 61.71 23.83 1.60
N VAL A 499 62.33 24.74 2.35
CA VAL A 499 61.74 26.02 2.71
C VAL A 499 62.53 27.12 2.01
N THR A 500 61.96 27.70 0.95
CA THR A 500 62.34 29.04 0.48
C THR A 500 61.79 30.06 1.48
N LEU A 501 62.45 30.19 2.63
CA LEU A 501 62.35 31.35 3.50
C LEU A 501 63.24 32.42 2.89
N ALA A 502 62.62 33.44 2.31
CA ALA A 502 63.29 34.72 2.17
C ALA A 502 63.70 35.19 3.58
N SER A 503 64.99 35.48 3.74
CA SER A 503 65.66 36.10 4.89
C SER A 503 65.97 35.25 6.14
N HIS A 504 67.24 34.85 6.22
CA HIS A 504 68.14 34.72 7.37
C HIS A 504 67.57 34.37 8.76
N VAL A 505 67.78 33.13 9.25
CA VAL A 505 68.38 32.84 10.57
C VAL A 505 68.99 31.41 10.58
N VAL A 506 70.25 31.29 10.99
CA VAL A 506 70.95 30.02 11.27
C VAL A 506 70.63 29.58 12.70
N PHE A 507 70.14 28.34 12.92
CA PHE A 507 70.09 27.74 14.26
C PHE A 507 70.89 26.44 14.36
N ARG A 508 71.74 26.38 15.39
CA ARG A 508 72.65 25.27 15.73
C ARG A 508 71.90 24.02 16.19
N ARG A 509 72.41 22.85 15.78
CA ARG A 509 71.97 21.46 16.00
C ARG A 509 71.58 21.05 17.44
N GLY A 510 71.87 21.85 18.47
CA GLY A 510 71.63 21.50 19.88
C GLY A 510 70.24 21.83 20.45
N ALA A 511 69.39 22.57 19.73
CA ALA A 511 68.06 22.94 20.22
C ALA A 511 66.97 21.89 19.94
N VAL A 512 67.17 21.03 18.93
CA VAL A 512 66.16 20.08 18.45
C VAL A 512 65.98 18.89 19.41
N GLU A 513 67.03 18.44 20.09
CA GLU A 513 66.93 17.34 21.07
C GLU A 513 66.17 17.71 22.35
N LYS A 514 66.23 18.97 22.80
CA LYS A 514 65.48 19.44 23.97
C LYS A 514 63.97 19.53 23.70
N VAL A 515 63.57 19.79 22.45
CA VAL A 515 62.16 19.83 22.05
C VAL A 515 61.60 18.41 21.86
N LEU A 516 62.39 17.49 21.30
CA LEU A 516 61.99 16.10 21.13
C LEU A 516 61.80 15.36 22.46
N LYS A 517 62.60 15.63 23.50
CA LYS A 517 62.37 15.11 24.85
C LYS A 517 61.13 15.68 25.55
N LYS A 518 60.64 16.86 25.14
CA LYS A 518 59.42 17.47 25.71
C LYS A 518 58.12 16.99 25.05
N ILE A 519 58.21 16.37 23.86
CA ILE A 519 57.06 15.89 23.08
C ILE A 519 56.83 14.37 23.23
N ALA A 520 57.79 13.64 23.84
CA ALA A 520 57.68 12.19 24.00
C ALA A 520 56.82 11.76 25.23
N ILE A 521 55.68 11.12 24.93
CA ILE A 521 55.15 9.92 25.63
C ILE A 521 54.57 10.13 27.04
N GLY A 522 53.65 11.08 27.21
CA GLY A 522 52.78 11.14 28.40
C GLY A 522 51.29 11.25 28.09
N GLY A 523 50.93 12.08 27.09
CA GLY A 523 49.54 12.36 26.74
C GLY A 523 48.90 11.38 25.75
N ALA A 524 49.67 10.87 24.79
CA ALA A 524 49.14 10.00 23.73
C ALA A 524 48.74 8.60 24.24
N VAL A 525 49.50 8.03 25.19
CA VAL A 525 49.19 6.71 25.76
C VAL A 525 47.94 6.75 26.65
N ARG A 526 47.71 7.86 27.38
CA ARG A 526 46.45 8.05 28.15
C ARG A 526 45.25 8.29 27.23
N ALA A 527 45.42 8.99 26.12
CA ALA A 527 44.34 9.24 25.17
C ALA A 527 43.88 7.93 24.48
N ILE A 528 44.82 7.06 24.08
CA ILE A 528 44.50 5.77 23.46
C ILE A 528 43.82 4.82 24.48
N GLN A 529 44.29 4.77 25.74
CA GLN A 529 43.66 3.95 26.79
C GLN A 529 42.28 4.45 27.25
N VAL A 530 41.96 5.73 27.03
CA VAL A 530 40.62 6.30 27.29
C VAL A 530 39.68 6.00 26.13
N PHE A 531 40.18 5.99 24.88
CA PHE A 531 39.40 5.63 23.70
C PHE A 531 39.01 4.15 23.67
N ASP A 532 39.91 3.22 24.04
CA ASP A 532 39.56 1.79 24.12
C ASP A 532 38.51 1.51 25.21
N ARG A 533 38.63 2.17 26.38
CA ARG A 533 37.64 2.02 27.47
C ARG A 533 36.27 2.61 27.12
N ALA A 534 36.24 3.71 26.36
CA ALA A 534 35.00 4.31 25.86
C ALA A 534 34.37 3.46 24.74
N GLY A 535 35.18 2.87 23.86
CA GLY A 535 34.74 1.93 22.82
C GLY A 535 34.13 0.65 23.39
N ASP A 536 34.74 0.08 24.43
CA ASP A 536 34.21 -1.10 25.12
C ASP A 536 32.94 -0.80 25.94
N ALA A 537 32.86 0.39 26.54
CA ALA A 537 31.63 0.85 27.22
C ALA A 537 30.49 1.05 26.22
N LEU A 538 30.77 1.64 25.05
CA LEU A 538 29.81 1.83 23.98
C LEU A 538 29.37 0.49 23.36
N ARG A 539 30.30 -0.47 23.16
CA ARG A 539 29.95 -1.84 22.71
C ARG A 539 29.08 -2.58 23.72
N ARG A 540 29.36 -2.47 25.02
CA ARG A 540 28.52 -3.09 26.07
C ARG A 540 27.16 -2.42 26.19
N PHE A 541 27.09 -1.10 25.97
CA PHE A 541 25.84 -0.35 25.96
C PHE A 541 24.98 -0.70 24.74
N VAL A 542 25.57 -0.75 23.54
CA VAL A 542 24.91 -1.18 22.30
C VAL A 542 24.47 -2.65 22.39
N ASN A 543 25.30 -3.55 22.91
CA ASN A 543 24.91 -4.95 23.11
C ASN A 543 23.79 -5.14 24.15
N ARG A 544 23.68 -4.25 25.15
CA ARG A 544 22.55 -4.24 26.10
C ARG A 544 21.27 -3.69 25.47
N ILE A 545 21.37 -2.71 24.59
CA ILE A 545 20.23 -2.17 23.82
C ILE A 545 19.73 -3.20 22.79
N CYS A 546 20.62 -3.97 22.17
CA CYS A 546 20.23 -5.03 21.23
C CYS A 546 19.69 -6.30 21.92
N ALA A 547 19.85 -6.45 23.24
CA ALA A 547 19.38 -7.59 24.02
C ALA A 547 18.05 -7.32 24.78
N TRP A 548 17.58 -6.07 24.77
CA TRP A 548 16.30 -5.61 25.33
C TRP A 548 15.31 -5.41 24.19
#